data_AF-A0A8S3UYW9-F1
#
_entry.id   AF-A0A8S3UYW9-F1
#
_cell.length_a   1.000
_cell.length_b   1.000
_cell.length_c   1.000
_cell.angle_alpha   90.00
_cell.angle_beta   90.00
_cell.angle_gamma   90.00
#
_symmetry.space_group_name_H-M   'P 1'
#
loop_
_entity.id
_entity.type
_entity.pdbx_description
1 polymer ?
#
loop_
_entity_poly.entity_id
_entity_poly.type
_entity_poly.pdbx_seq_one_letter_code
_entity_poly.pdbx_strand_id
1 'polypeptide(L)'
;MEFSKPRVNASKLPSHRGRNVCLLGKVKNVANDGNSFTLTTSDSQDVRVVLQEPVNEYVAGLTEVHGQVDGQNNILCQNYIVFPSETSDNFASPSISGKGAVNEYDTVPCLRLSKWPKLADSWKSRGPYSERYTFNSKWKEALVNVVPLFLVPTGNPMSRNKQEQFRLSFSMVEIKCFDQLTAKMRTNYGIAKYAFKQLFCSESYDLLSSYHIKPFSFGLLKSLVLMTGTIFHQ
;
A
#
# COMPACT_ATOMS: atom_id res chain seq x y z
N MET A 1 19.76 -13.01 6.23
CA MET A 1 18.74 -11.93 6.11
C MET A 1 18.91 -11.31 4.74
N GLU A 2 17.99 -11.57 3.82
CA GLU A 2 18.03 -10.97 2.48
C GLU A 2 17.42 -9.57 2.60
N PHE A 3 18.24 -8.53 2.49
CA PHE A 3 17.73 -7.16 2.46
C PHE A 3 16.88 -7.01 1.20
N SER A 4 15.61 -6.61 1.37
CA SER A 4 14.73 -6.27 0.25
C SER A 4 15.45 -5.34 -0.72
N LYS A 5 15.53 -5.72 -2.01
CA LYS A 5 16.21 -4.94 -3.07
C LYS A 5 15.72 -3.48 -3.02
N PRO A 6 16.62 -2.47 -3.04
CA PRO A 6 16.21 -1.07 -2.95
C PRO A 6 15.30 -0.70 -4.12
N ARG A 7 14.16 -0.08 -3.80
CA ARG A 7 13.24 0.49 -4.80
C ARG A 7 13.75 1.85 -5.25
N VAL A 8 13.96 1.99 -6.56
CA VAL A 8 14.54 3.21 -7.16
C VAL A 8 13.77 3.60 -8.41
N ASN A 9 13.85 4.88 -8.76
CA ASN A 9 13.42 5.43 -10.05
C ASN A 9 14.63 5.57 -11.00
N ALA A 10 14.39 5.93 -12.26
CA ALA A 10 15.43 6.02 -13.29
C ALA A 10 16.58 6.96 -12.90
N SER A 11 16.26 8.13 -12.35
CA SER A 11 17.25 9.14 -11.91
C SER A 11 18.23 8.63 -10.85
N LYS A 12 17.89 7.56 -10.12
CA LYS A 12 18.75 6.94 -9.10
C LYS A 12 19.58 5.77 -9.60
N LEU A 13 19.41 5.32 -10.84
CA LEU A 13 20.19 4.21 -11.40
C LEU A 13 21.71 4.44 -11.42
N PRO A 14 22.23 5.65 -11.74
CA PRO A 14 23.67 5.87 -11.75
C PRO A 14 24.37 5.57 -10.42
N SER A 15 23.69 5.78 -9.28
CA SER A 15 24.23 5.48 -7.94
C SER A 15 24.10 4.01 -7.53
N HIS A 16 23.49 3.17 -8.37
CA HIS A 16 23.21 1.76 -8.11
C HIS A 16 23.82 0.82 -9.17
N ARG A 17 24.73 1.31 -10.02
CA ARG A 17 25.46 0.49 -11.02
C ARG A 17 26.10 -0.74 -10.38
N GLY A 18 25.95 -1.89 -11.04
CA GLY A 18 26.41 -3.18 -10.56
C GLY A 18 25.62 -3.76 -9.38
N ARG A 19 24.56 -3.09 -8.90
CA ARG A 19 23.73 -3.57 -7.78
C ARG A 19 22.35 -3.99 -8.25
N ASN A 20 21.75 -4.93 -7.52
CA ASN A 20 20.36 -5.33 -7.71
C ASN A 20 19.40 -4.26 -7.16
N VAL A 21 18.39 -3.92 -7.94
CA VAL A 21 17.36 -2.93 -7.63
C VAL A 21 15.97 -3.45 -7.99
N CYS A 22 14.94 -2.74 -7.51
CA CYS A 22 13.55 -2.93 -7.90
C CYS A 22 13.02 -1.63 -8.53
N LEU A 23 12.52 -1.70 -9.76
CA LEU A 23 11.94 -0.59 -10.50
C LEU A 23 10.45 -0.85 -10.72
N LEU A 24 9.67 0.22 -10.72
CA LEU A 24 8.26 0.18 -11.07
C LEU A 24 7.99 1.22 -12.15
N GLY A 25 7.25 0.85 -13.18
CA GLY A 25 6.91 1.78 -14.25
C GLY A 25 5.94 1.18 -15.26
N LYS A 26 5.59 1.98 -16.27
CA LYS A 26 4.73 1.54 -17.37
C LYS A 26 5.58 1.02 -18.52
N VAL A 27 5.25 -0.16 -19.02
CA VAL A 27 5.96 -0.76 -20.15
C VAL A 27 5.53 -0.09 -21.46
N LYS A 28 6.51 0.17 -22.32
CA LYS A 28 6.34 0.59 -23.71
C LYS A 28 7.47 -0.01 -24.57
N ASN A 29 7.30 0.08 -25.89
CA ASN A 29 8.34 -0.27 -26.86
C ASN A 29 9.00 -1.64 -26.57
N VAL A 30 8.20 -2.70 -26.54
CA VAL A 30 8.72 -4.07 -26.50
C VAL A 30 9.43 -4.33 -27.82
N ALA A 31 10.67 -4.79 -27.75
CA ALA A 31 11.47 -5.10 -28.93
C ALA A 31 10.88 -6.30 -29.69
N ASN A 32 11.01 -6.29 -31.02
CA ASN A 32 10.44 -7.34 -31.88
C ASN A 32 11.00 -8.74 -31.59
N ASP A 33 12.22 -8.82 -31.05
CA ASP A 33 12.86 -10.07 -30.64
C ASP A 33 12.46 -10.52 -29.23
N GLY A 34 11.64 -9.73 -28.52
CA GLY A 34 11.24 -9.99 -27.15
C GLY A 34 12.35 -9.85 -26.11
N ASN A 35 13.58 -9.47 -26.48
CA ASN A 35 14.72 -9.48 -25.55
C ASN A 35 14.82 -8.23 -24.69
N SER A 36 14.01 -7.21 -24.98
CA SER A 36 13.98 -6.01 -24.16
C SER A 36 12.68 -5.25 -24.30
N PHE A 37 12.40 -4.40 -23.31
CA PHE A 37 11.34 -3.41 -23.37
C PHE A 37 11.79 -2.13 -22.67
N THR A 38 11.03 -1.05 -22.87
CA THR A 38 11.26 0.22 -22.16
C THR A 38 10.29 0.36 -21.01
N LEU A 39 10.78 0.77 -19.84
CA LEU A 39 9.98 1.03 -18.65
C LEU A 39 10.03 2.54 -18.35
N THR A 40 8.90 3.22 -18.44
CA THR A 40 8.77 4.63 -18.00
C THR A 40 8.48 4.65 -16.51
N THR A 41 9.42 5.19 -15.71
CA THR A 41 9.31 5.18 -14.24
C THR A 41 8.54 6.40 -13.71
N SER A 42 8.34 6.50 -12.39
CA SER A 42 7.54 7.57 -11.76
C SER A 42 8.12 8.98 -11.91
N ASP A 43 9.40 9.11 -12.29
CA ASP A 43 10.04 10.39 -12.62
C ASP A 43 9.97 10.72 -14.13
N SER A 44 9.08 10.02 -14.86
CA SER A 44 8.84 10.18 -16.30
C SER A 44 10.05 9.90 -17.19
N GLN A 45 11.10 9.28 -16.66
CA GLN A 45 12.26 8.85 -17.42
C GLN A 45 12.14 7.39 -17.84
N ASP A 46 12.72 7.11 -18.99
CA ASP A 46 12.71 5.79 -19.61
C ASP A 46 13.95 4.99 -19.25
N VAL A 47 13.74 3.72 -18.93
CA VAL A 47 14.80 2.77 -18.62
C VAL A 47 14.64 1.56 -19.53
N ARG A 48 15.69 1.19 -20.24
CA ARG A 48 15.70 -0.05 -21.01
C ARG A 48 15.85 -1.24 -20.05
N VAL A 49 14.99 -2.23 -20.20
CA VAL A 49 15.02 -3.48 -19.47
C VAL A 49 15.44 -4.56 -20.45
N VAL A 50 16.56 -5.21 -20.17
CA VAL A 50 17.13 -6.31 -20.97
C VAL A 50 16.80 -7.61 -20.28
N LEU A 51 16.21 -8.55 -21.00
CA LEU A 51 15.76 -9.83 -20.48
C LEU A 51 16.80 -10.92 -20.75
N GLN A 52 16.83 -11.93 -19.88
CA GLN A 52 17.69 -13.10 -20.08
C GLN A 52 17.13 -14.02 -21.15
N GLU A 53 15.79 -14.10 -21.24
CA GLU A 53 15.06 -14.86 -22.23
C GLU A 53 14.02 -13.95 -22.90
N PRO A 54 13.72 -14.15 -24.19
CA PRO A 54 12.67 -13.40 -24.88
C PRO A 54 11.35 -13.47 -24.11
N VAL A 55 10.60 -12.37 -24.08
CA VAL A 55 9.26 -12.38 -23.52
C VAL A 55 8.38 -13.36 -24.31
N ASN A 56 7.89 -14.40 -23.64
CA ASN A 56 6.98 -15.39 -24.23
C ASN A 56 5.50 -14.98 -24.14
N GLU A 57 5.21 -13.96 -23.32
CA GLU A 57 3.86 -13.46 -22.99
C GLU A 57 3.70 -11.97 -23.34
N TYR A 58 2.46 -11.46 -23.41
CA TYR A 58 2.26 -10.03 -23.65
C TYR A 58 2.61 -9.21 -22.39
N VAL A 59 3.66 -8.38 -22.47
CA VAL A 59 4.06 -7.48 -21.37
C VAL A 59 3.62 -6.06 -21.70
N ALA A 60 2.60 -5.58 -20.99
CA ALA A 60 2.12 -4.21 -21.07
C ALA A 60 1.56 -3.75 -19.72
N GLY A 61 1.34 -2.44 -19.59
CA GLY A 61 0.78 -1.85 -18.37
C GLY A 61 1.84 -1.59 -17.30
N LEU A 62 1.40 -1.55 -16.04
CA LEU A 62 2.28 -1.32 -14.90
C LEU A 62 3.06 -2.61 -14.60
N THR A 63 4.39 -2.50 -14.53
CA THR A 63 5.28 -3.65 -14.32
C THR A 63 6.34 -3.32 -13.29
N GLU A 64 6.52 -4.22 -12.32
CA GLU A 64 7.64 -4.20 -11.39
C GLU A 64 8.77 -5.06 -11.93
N VAL A 65 9.97 -4.49 -12.07
CA VAL A 65 11.17 -5.16 -12.61
C VAL A 65 12.21 -5.28 -11.51
N HIS A 66 12.77 -6.48 -11.36
CA HIS A 66 13.88 -6.78 -10.45
C HIS A 66 15.09 -7.17 -11.28
N GLY A 67 16.20 -6.47 -11.09
CA GLY A 67 17.39 -6.74 -11.87
C GLY A 67 18.61 -5.94 -11.43
N GLN A 68 19.73 -6.17 -12.10
CA GLN A 68 20.99 -5.48 -11.86
C GLN A 68 21.12 -4.27 -12.77
N VAL A 69 21.59 -3.13 -12.25
CA VAL A 69 21.88 -1.96 -13.06
C VAL A 69 23.19 -2.14 -13.82
N ASP A 70 23.17 -2.00 -15.15
CA ASP A 70 24.38 -2.09 -15.98
C ASP A 70 25.17 -0.75 -16.06
N GLY A 71 26.25 -0.73 -16.84
CA GLY A 71 27.08 0.46 -17.02
C GLY A 71 26.40 1.63 -17.76
N GLN A 72 25.38 1.34 -18.56
CA GLN A 72 24.58 2.33 -19.30
C GLN A 72 23.29 2.75 -18.57
N ASN A 73 23.10 2.31 -17.32
CA ASN A 73 21.88 2.52 -16.53
C ASN A 73 20.64 1.78 -17.10
N ASN A 74 20.83 0.68 -17.83
CA ASN A 74 19.76 -0.27 -18.12
C ASN A 74 19.61 -1.26 -16.96
N ILE A 75 18.52 -2.03 -16.98
CA ILE A 75 18.31 -3.12 -16.03
C ILE A 75 18.50 -4.46 -16.74
N LEU A 76 19.49 -5.24 -16.30
CA LEU A 76 19.60 -6.66 -16.58
C LEU A 76 18.56 -7.39 -15.72
N CYS A 77 17.43 -7.71 -16.32
CA CYS A 77 16.26 -8.25 -15.65
C CYS A 77 16.52 -9.69 -15.18
N GLN A 78 16.22 -9.93 -13.91
CA GLN A 78 16.20 -11.27 -13.30
C GLN A 78 14.77 -11.79 -13.16
N ASN A 79 13.82 -10.88 -12.88
CA ASN A 79 12.41 -11.20 -12.74
C ASN A 79 11.57 -9.93 -12.99
N TYR A 80 10.35 -10.10 -13.49
CA TYR A 80 9.38 -9.02 -13.59
C TYR A 80 7.97 -9.49 -13.22
N ILE A 81 7.14 -8.57 -12.73
CA ILE A 81 5.76 -8.81 -12.32
C ILE A 81 4.89 -7.79 -13.05
N VAL A 82 4.01 -8.27 -13.93
CA VAL A 82 3.02 -7.44 -14.62
C VAL A 82 1.76 -7.34 -13.75
N PHE A 83 1.28 -6.13 -13.50
CA PHE A 83 0.03 -5.92 -12.78
C PHE A 83 -1.15 -5.96 -13.77
N PRO A 84 -2.26 -6.67 -13.47
CA PRO A 84 -3.41 -6.79 -14.37
C PRO A 84 -3.99 -5.43 -14.79
N SER A 85 -4.44 -5.29 -16.04
CA SER A 85 -5.01 -4.04 -16.59
C SER A 85 -6.30 -3.56 -15.90
N GLU A 86 -7.02 -4.47 -15.23
CA GLU A 86 -8.14 -4.13 -14.34
C GLU A 86 -7.69 -3.26 -13.15
N THR A 87 -6.39 -3.31 -12.82
CA THR A 87 -5.68 -2.43 -11.88
C THR A 87 -5.30 -1.08 -12.50
N SER A 88 -5.19 -0.99 -13.84
CA SER A 88 -4.67 0.18 -14.55
C SER A 88 -5.74 1.07 -15.20
N ASP A 89 -6.92 0.54 -15.50
CA ASP A 89 -7.96 1.26 -16.25
C ASP A 89 -9.12 1.74 -15.36
N ASN A 90 -9.36 1.09 -14.22
CA ASN A 90 -10.39 1.47 -13.24
C ASN A 90 -9.80 2.20 -12.02
N PHE A 91 -9.08 3.30 -12.26
CA PHE A 91 -8.61 4.21 -11.20
C PHE A 91 -9.74 4.99 -10.47
N ALA A 92 -11.00 4.61 -10.63
CA ALA A 92 -12.09 5.18 -9.84
C ALA A 92 -12.11 4.62 -8.41
N SER A 93 -11.59 3.41 -8.20
CA SER A 93 -11.48 2.79 -6.87
C SER A 93 -10.05 2.32 -6.61
N PRO A 94 -9.48 2.56 -5.41
CA PRO A 94 -8.14 2.09 -5.08
C PRO A 94 -8.06 0.58 -4.81
N SER A 95 -9.18 -0.14 -4.93
CA SER A 95 -9.30 -1.58 -4.77
C SER A 95 -9.68 -2.25 -6.09
N ILE A 96 -9.05 -3.39 -6.37
CA ILE A 96 -9.35 -4.29 -7.48
C ILE A 96 -10.25 -5.39 -6.92
N SER A 97 -11.53 -5.37 -7.27
CA SER A 97 -12.45 -6.43 -6.86
C SER A 97 -12.22 -7.67 -7.73
N GLY A 98 -12.24 -8.85 -7.11
CA GLY A 98 -12.12 -10.14 -7.76
C GLY A 98 -13.14 -11.13 -7.21
N LYS A 99 -13.46 -12.17 -8.00
CA LYS A 99 -14.34 -13.26 -7.60
C LYS A 99 -13.56 -14.56 -7.50
N GLY A 100 -13.52 -15.15 -6.31
CA GLY A 100 -13.05 -16.51 -6.10
C GLY A 100 -14.19 -17.50 -6.24
N ALA A 101 -13.88 -18.81 -6.23
CA ALA A 101 -14.88 -19.87 -6.33
C ALA A 101 -15.93 -19.86 -5.20
N VAL A 102 -15.62 -19.21 -4.07
CA VAL A 102 -16.47 -19.21 -2.86
C VAL A 102 -16.86 -17.80 -2.41
N ASN A 103 -16.01 -16.78 -2.61
CA ASN A 103 -16.23 -15.43 -2.08
C ASN A 103 -15.70 -14.34 -3.03
N GLU A 104 -16.28 -13.15 -2.91
CA GLU A 104 -15.74 -11.91 -3.46
C GLU A 104 -14.56 -11.42 -2.59
N TYR A 105 -13.54 -10.85 -3.23
CA TYR A 105 -12.38 -10.29 -2.54
C TYR A 105 -11.96 -8.96 -3.18
N ASP A 106 -11.36 -8.09 -2.37
CA ASP A 106 -10.76 -6.83 -2.85
C ASP A 106 -9.25 -6.89 -2.67
N THR A 107 -8.51 -6.73 -3.75
CA THR A 107 -7.05 -6.59 -3.74
C THR A 107 -6.69 -5.11 -3.78
N VAL A 108 -5.92 -4.63 -2.81
CA VAL A 108 -5.50 -3.22 -2.75
C VAL A 108 -3.99 -3.15 -3.02
N PRO A 109 -3.54 -2.61 -4.17
CA PRO A 109 -2.12 -2.41 -4.41
C PRO A 109 -1.56 -1.43 -3.37
N CYS A 110 -0.39 -1.74 -2.83
CA CYS A 110 0.20 -0.94 -1.76
C CYS A 110 1.73 -0.93 -1.81
N LEU A 111 2.32 0.18 -1.36
CA LEU A 111 3.76 0.34 -1.24
C LEU A 111 4.14 0.28 0.24
N ARG A 112 4.96 -0.70 0.62
CA ARG A 112 5.47 -0.82 1.98
C ARG A 112 6.47 0.28 2.28
N LEU A 113 6.29 0.99 3.40
CA LEU A 113 7.25 1.95 3.92
C LEU A 113 8.34 1.25 4.73
N SER A 114 9.59 1.68 4.54
CA SER A 114 10.75 1.18 5.30
C SER A 114 10.78 1.72 6.73
N LYS A 115 10.19 2.91 6.96
CA LYS A 115 10.04 3.56 8.27
C LYS A 115 8.71 4.31 8.32
N TRP A 116 8.18 4.48 9.52
CA TRP A 116 6.99 5.31 9.72
C TRP A 116 7.31 6.79 9.45
N PRO A 117 6.42 7.54 8.77
CA PRO A 117 6.55 8.99 8.67
C PRO A 117 6.45 9.66 10.04
N LYS A 118 7.15 10.78 10.24
CA LYS A 118 7.18 11.52 11.52
C LYS A 118 5.78 11.78 12.11
N LEU A 119 4.83 12.16 11.25
CA LEU A 119 3.44 12.40 11.66
C LEU A 119 2.79 11.15 12.26
N ALA A 120 3.01 9.98 11.66
CA ALA A 120 2.48 8.71 12.15
C ALA A 120 3.25 8.19 13.37
N ASP A 121 4.57 8.36 13.41
CA ASP A 121 5.41 7.96 14.54
C ASP A 121 5.02 8.69 15.85
N SER A 122 4.52 9.93 15.75
CA SER A 122 3.98 10.68 16.89
C SER A 122 2.82 9.99 17.62
N TRP A 123 2.21 8.96 17.02
CA TRP A 123 1.12 8.21 17.64
C TRP A 123 1.57 7.48 18.92
N LYS A 124 2.85 7.09 19.03
CA LYS A 124 3.35 6.37 20.21
C LYS A 124 3.25 7.17 21.50
N SER A 125 3.26 8.50 21.41
CA SER A 125 3.12 9.40 22.56
C SER A 125 1.68 9.82 22.84
N ARG A 126 0.69 9.33 22.09
CA ARG A 126 -0.73 9.68 22.29
C ARG A 126 -1.37 8.76 23.34
N GLY A 127 -2.20 9.33 24.21
CA GLY A 127 -2.96 8.58 25.22
C GLY A 127 -2.25 8.44 26.57
N PRO A 128 -2.87 7.75 27.54
CA PRO A 128 -2.34 7.67 28.90
C PRO A 128 -1.10 6.77 28.97
N TYR A 129 -0.08 7.23 29.72
CA TYR A 129 1.17 6.50 29.94
C TYR A 129 1.04 5.27 30.84
N SER A 130 -0.08 5.12 31.57
CA SER A 130 -0.24 4.05 32.54
C SER A 130 -0.26 2.66 31.88
N GLU A 131 0.53 1.74 32.43
CA GLU A 131 0.63 0.35 31.95
C GLU A 131 -0.69 -0.43 32.06
N ARG A 132 -1.63 0.05 32.87
CA ARG A 132 -2.94 -0.59 33.06
C ARG A 132 -3.86 -0.48 31.83
N TYR A 133 -3.52 0.36 30.87
CA TYR A 133 -4.28 0.50 29.63
C TYR A 133 -3.84 -0.51 28.58
N THR A 134 -4.82 -1.04 27.83
CA THR A 134 -4.63 -2.01 26.74
C THR A 134 -3.60 -1.54 25.69
N PHE A 135 -3.54 -0.23 25.43
CA PHE A 135 -2.65 0.40 24.45
C PHE A 135 -1.71 1.40 25.11
N ASN A 136 -0.88 0.91 26.04
CA ASN A 136 0.13 1.73 26.73
C ASN A 136 1.30 2.11 25.81
N SER A 137 2.10 3.10 26.24
CA SER A 137 3.21 3.65 25.43
C SER A 137 4.28 2.61 25.08
N LYS A 138 4.59 1.69 26.00
CA LYS A 138 5.56 0.60 25.79
C LYS A 138 5.12 -0.33 24.66
N TRP A 139 3.85 -0.71 24.65
CA TRP A 139 3.29 -1.55 23.58
C TRP A 139 3.29 -0.81 22.24
N LYS A 140 2.91 0.47 22.21
CA LYS A 140 2.92 1.29 20.98
C LYS A 140 4.33 1.44 20.40
N GLU A 141 5.32 1.70 21.24
CA GLU A 141 6.72 1.81 20.82
C GLU A 141 7.24 0.49 20.24
N ALA A 142 6.96 -0.64 20.90
CA ALA A 142 7.30 -1.95 20.36
C ALA A 142 6.62 -2.22 19.01
N LEU A 143 5.34 -1.85 18.87
CA LEU A 143 4.55 -2.04 17.66
C LEU A 143 5.13 -1.29 16.46
N VAL A 144 5.45 -0.01 16.61
CA VAL A 144 5.96 0.85 15.52
C VAL A 144 7.27 0.30 14.95
N ASN A 145 8.08 -0.34 15.79
CA ASN A 145 9.36 -0.93 15.36
C ASN A 145 9.19 -2.24 14.56
N VAL A 146 8.06 -2.94 14.67
CA VAL A 146 7.86 -4.24 14.02
C VAL A 146 6.81 -4.22 12.91
N VAL A 147 5.78 -3.37 13.00
CA VAL A 147 4.71 -3.29 12.01
C VAL A 147 5.02 -2.20 11.00
N PRO A 148 5.14 -2.49 9.69
CA PRO A 148 5.28 -1.46 8.68
C PRO A 148 3.96 -0.74 8.39
N LEU A 149 4.05 0.49 7.89
CA LEU A 149 2.94 1.18 7.22
C LEU A 149 3.02 0.97 5.72
N PHE A 150 1.89 1.19 5.05
CA PHE A 150 1.78 1.10 3.60
C PHE A 150 1.21 2.40 3.04
N LEU A 151 1.58 2.74 1.81
CA LEU A 151 0.87 3.73 1.01
C LEU A 151 -0.10 2.99 0.10
N VAL A 152 -1.34 3.44 0.07
CA VAL A 152 -2.36 2.94 -0.85
C VAL A 152 -2.82 4.09 -1.74
N PRO A 153 -3.07 3.86 -3.03
CA PRO A 153 -3.75 4.84 -3.88
C PRO A 153 -5.07 5.25 -3.21
N THR A 154 -5.50 6.48 -3.39
CA THR A 154 -6.80 6.93 -2.87
C THR A 154 -7.54 7.90 -3.79
N GLY A 155 -6.89 8.34 -4.87
CA GLY A 155 -7.31 9.39 -5.80
C GLY A 155 -8.66 10.03 -5.55
N ASN A 156 -8.67 11.25 -5.02
CA ASN A 156 -9.90 12.03 -4.89
C ASN A 156 -10.51 12.17 -6.29
N PRO A 157 -11.74 11.66 -6.53
CA PRO A 157 -12.36 11.71 -7.86
C PRO A 157 -12.46 13.11 -8.45
N MET A 158 -12.52 14.13 -7.59
CA MET A 158 -12.63 15.55 -7.95
C MET A 158 -11.28 16.24 -8.18
N SER A 159 -10.15 15.56 -7.92
CA SER A 159 -8.80 16.13 -8.08
C SER A 159 -8.25 15.88 -9.48
N ARG A 160 -7.64 16.92 -10.08
CA ARG A 160 -6.93 16.79 -11.37
C ARG A 160 -5.73 15.85 -11.29
N ASN A 161 -5.14 15.69 -10.11
CA ASN A 161 -3.98 14.83 -9.86
C ASN A 161 -4.38 13.57 -9.08
N LYS A 162 -5.61 13.06 -9.25
CA LYS A 162 -6.09 11.89 -8.51
C LYS A 162 -5.17 10.66 -8.60
N GLN A 163 -4.48 10.50 -9.74
CA GLN A 163 -3.57 9.38 -9.97
C GLN A 163 -2.25 9.45 -9.19
N GLU A 164 -1.92 10.61 -8.65
CA GLU A 164 -0.70 10.86 -7.88
C GLU A 164 -0.95 10.83 -6.37
N GLN A 165 -2.21 10.62 -5.95
CA GLN A 165 -2.59 10.73 -4.55
C GLN A 165 -2.55 9.38 -3.83
N PHE A 166 -1.73 9.34 -2.78
CA PHE A 166 -1.63 8.22 -1.87
C PHE A 166 -2.08 8.62 -0.47
N ARG A 167 -2.59 7.65 0.29
CA ARG A 167 -2.82 7.76 1.73
C ARG A 167 -2.05 6.70 2.48
N LEU A 168 -1.74 6.98 3.74
CA LEU A 168 -1.23 5.97 4.66
C LEU A 168 -2.32 4.94 4.97
N SER A 169 -1.95 3.67 4.92
CA SER A 169 -2.75 2.54 5.34
C SER A 169 -2.19 1.97 6.64
N PHE A 170 -3.08 1.90 7.63
CA PHE A 170 -2.81 1.37 8.97
C PHE A 170 -3.40 -0.04 9.13
N SER A 171 -3.80 -0.74 8.07
CA SER A 171 -4.51 -2.02 8.18
C SER A 171 -3.77 -3.06 9.04
N MET A 172 -2.45 -3.17 8.91
CA MET A 172 -1.66 -4.07 9.77
C MET A 172 -1.63 -3.62 11.24
N VAL A 173 -1.60 -2.31 11.48
CA VAL A 173 -1.69 -1.73 12.83
C VAL A 173 -3.07 -2.00 13.43
N GLU A 174 -4.14 -1.86 12.65
CA GLU A 174 -5.52 -2.17 13.07
C GLU A 174 -5.67 -3.62 13.51
N ILE A 175 -5.10 -4.58 12.74
CA ILE A 175 -5.10 -6.00 13.11
C ILE A 175 -4.42 -6.20 14.45
N LYS A 176 -3.20 -5.66 14.63
CA LYS A 176 -2.50 -5.79 15.91
C LYS A 176 -3.23 -5.11 17.07
N CYS A 177 -3.91 -4.00 16.81
CA CYS A 177 -4.72 -3.36 17.83
C CYS A 177 -5.92 -4.23 18.22
N PHE A 178 -6.59 -4.86 17.25
CA PHE A 178 -7.67 -5.79 17.50
C PHE A 178 -7.19 -7.05 18.25
N ASP A 179 -6.00 -7.57 17.89
CA ASP A 179 -5.37 -8.70 18.56
C ASP A 179 -5.08 -8.40 20.04
N GLN A 180 -4.72 -7.16 20.36
CA GLN A 180 -4.45 -6.72 21.73
C GLN A 180 -5.73 -6.59 22.60
N LEU A 181 -6.92 -6.56 21.99
CA LEU A 181 -8.19 -6.48 22.73
C LEU A 181 -8.52 -7.80 23.42
N THR A 182 -9.08 -7.70 24.64
CA THR A 182 -9.65 -8.85 25.36
C THR A 182 -10.89 -9.40 24.66
N ALA A 183 -11.26 -10.65 24.95
CA ALA A 183 -12.45 -11.28 24.38
C ALA A 183 -13.72 -10.42 24.58
N LYS A 184 -13.96 -9.92 25.79
CA LYS A 184 -15.09 -9.04 26.11
C LYS A 184 -15.10 -7.76 25.27
N MET A 185 -13.93 -7.14 25.06
CA MET A 185 -13.80 -5.93 24.23
C MET A 185 -14.09 -6.24 22.77
N ARG A 186 -13.64 -7.38 22.24
CA ARG A 186 -13.94 -7.81 20.86
C ARG A 186 -15.42 -8.09 20.66
N THR A 187 -16.08 -8.74 21.63
CA THR A 187 -17.54 -8.96 21.61
C THR A 187 -18.29 -7.64 21.55
N ASN A 188 -17.94 -6.69 22.43
CA ASN A 188 -18.55 -5.36 22.44
C ASN A 188 -18.34 -4.61 21.12
N TYR A 189 -17.13 -4.70 20.55
CA TYR A 189 -16.83 -4.14 19.23
C TYR A 189 -17.70 -4.77 18.13
N GLY A 190 -17.88 -6.10 18.15
CA GLY A 190 -18.74 -6.82 17.22
C GLY A 190 -20.20 -6.39 17.30
N ILE A 191 -20.75 -6.27 18.51
CA ILE A 191 -22.12 -5.79 18.75
C ILE A 191 -22.28 -4.35 18.26
N ALA A 192 -21.35 -3.45 18.61
CA ALA A 192 -21.39 -2.06 18.16
C ALA A 192 -21.32 -1.96 16.63
N LYS A 193 -20.43 -2.72 15.99
CA LYS A 193 -20.31 -2.78 14.53
C LYS A 193 -21.59 -3.30 13.88
N TYR A 194 -22.20 -4.34 14.44
CA TYR A 194 -23.46 -4.90 13.94
C TYR A 194 -24.60 -3.89 14.07
N ALA A 195 -24.80 -3.31 15.26
CA ALA A 195 -25.83 -2.31 15.50
C ALA A 195 -25.67 -1.11 14.57
N PHE A 196 -24.44 -0.62 14.38
CA PHE A 196 -24.17 0.47 13.45
C PHE A 196 -24.54 0.09 12.00
N LYS A 197 -24.16 -1.11 11.54
CA LYS A 197 -24.55 -1.59 10.20
C LYS A 197 -26.07 -1.61 10.04
N GLN A 198 -26.81 -2.05 11.05
CA GLN A 198 -28.28 -2.07 11.00
C GLN A 198 -28.89 -0.66 10.99
N LEU A 199 -28.30 0.28 11.74
CA LEU A 199 -28.83 1.65 11.86
C LEU A 199 -28.49 2.56 10.66
N PHE A 200 -27.35 2.34 10.01
CA PHE A 200 -26.81 3.27 9.01
C PHE A 200 -26.59 2.67 7.62
N CYS A 201 -26.66 1.34 7.46
CA CYS A 201 -26.65 0.69 6.14
C CYS A 201 -28.04 0.19 5.70
N SER A 202 -29.13 0.73 6.26
CA SER A 202 -30.43 0.71 5.57
C SER A 202 -30.34 1.63 4.34
N GLU A 203 -31.01 1.27 3.23
CA GLU A 203 -30.90 1.74 1.83
C GLU A 203 -30.83 3.26 1.54
N SER A 204 -30.73 4.14 2.53
CA SER A 204 -30.83 5.59 2.40
C SER A 204 -29.51 6.36 2.60
N TYR A 205 -28.40 5.72 3.01
CA TYR A 205 -27.15 6.44 3.32
C TYR A 205 -25.88 5.69 2.84
N ASP A 206 -25.58 5.76 1.54
CA ASP A 206 -24.30 5.26 0.95
C ASP A 206 -23.04 6.05 1.37
N LEU A 207 -23.19 7.05 2.25
CA LEU A 207 -22.10 7.93 2.69
C LEU A 207 -21.19 7.30 3.77
N LEU A 208 -21.64 6.27 4.49
CA LEU A 208 -20.94 5.75 5.67
C LEU A 208 -20.40 4.34 5.45
N SER A 209 -19.18 4.23 4.92
CA SER A 209 -18.45 2.95 4.88
C SER A 209 -17.98 2.50 6.28
N SER A 210 -17.59 1.23 6.42
CA SER A 210 -16.97 0.68 7.64
C SER A 210 -15.76 1.47 8.14
N TYR A 211 -15.12 2.28 7.29
CA TYR A 211 -14.02 3.17 7.67
C TYR A 211 -14.44 4.36 8.54
N HIS A 212 -15.71 4.78 8.51
CA HIS A 212 -16.23 5.81 9.43
C HIS A 212 -16.60 5.23 10.80
N ILE A 213 -16.92 3.93 10.84
CA ILE A 213 -17.27 3.18 12.06
C ILE A 213 -16.04 2.94 12.92
N LYS A 214 -14.92 2.53 12.29
CA LYS A 214 -13.70 2.13 13.00
C LYS A 214 -13.19 3.23 13.94
N PRO A 215 -12.97 4.49 13.51
CA PRO A 215 -12.51 5.57 14.39
C PRO A 215 -13.50 5.90 15.51
N PHE A 216 -14.81 5.77 15.25
CA PHE A 216 -15.84 6.01 16.26
C PHE A 216 -15.83 4.90 17.33
N SER A 217 -15.78 3.63 16.92
CA SER A 217 -15.71 2.48 17.84
C SER A 217 -14.40 2.43 18.62
N PHE A 218 -13.28 2.78 17.99
CA PHE A 218 -11.99 2.90 18.67
C PHE A 218 -11.88 4.17 19.52
N GLY A 219 -12.60 5.24 19.17
CA GLY A 219 -12.76 6.44 19.99
C GLY A 219 -13.58 6.16 21.26
N LEU A 220 -14.65 5.37 21.16
CA LEU A 220 -15.43 4.86 22.29
C LEU A 220 -14.61 3.98 23.23
N LEU A 221 -13.64 3.22 22.69
CA LEU A 221 -12.66 2.45 23.46
C LEU A 221 -11.45 3.28 23.94
N LYS A 222 -11.42 4.61 23.69
CA LYS A 222 -10.28 5.52 23.94
C LYS A 222 -8.92 5.01 23.42
N SER A 223 -8.93 4.17 22.38
CA SER A 223 -7.79 3.33 22.01
C SER A 223 -7.15 3.66 20.68
N LEU A 224 -7.93 4.01 19.66
CA LEU A 224 -7.40 4.49 18.38
C LEU A 224 -8.21 5.69 17.90
N VAL A 225 -7.75 6.90 18.26
CA VAL A 225 -7.95 8.03 17.36
C VAL A 225 -6.97 7.82 16.20
N LEU A 226 -7.35 6.97 15.24
CA LEU A 226 -6.60 6.84 13.99
C LEU A 226 -6.75 8.15 13.22
N MET A 227 -5.61 8.63 12.74
CA MET A 227 -5.47 9.83 11.95
C MET A 227 -6.38 9.75 10.73
N THR A 228 -7.30 10.71 10.63
CA THR A 228 -8.02 10.98 9.39
C THR A 228 -7.00 11.37 8.32
N GLY A 229 -7.22 10.86 7.10
CA GLY A 229 -6.23 10.77 6.02
C GLY A 229 -5.47 12.06 5.78
N THR A 230 -4.16 12.02 6.01
CA THR A 230 -3.23 12.98 5.41
C THR A 230 -3.00 12.52 3.97
N ILE A 231 -3.61 13.21 3.03
CA ILE A 231 -3.28 13.11 1.60
C ILE A 231 -1.92 13.77 1.45
N PHE A 232 -0.92 13.01 1.02
CA PHE A 232 0.37 13.56 0.65
C PHE A 232 0.34 13.88 -0.84
N HIS A 233 0.65 15.13 -1.18
CA HIS A 233 1.04 15.51 -2.53
C HIS A 233 2.57 15.39 -2.61
N GLN A 234 3.07 14.74 -3.65
CA GLN A 234 4.49 14.75 -3.98
C GLN A 234 4.82 15.98 -4.83
#